data_AF-A0A0G1F6Q2-F1
#
_entry.id   AF-A0A0G1F6Q2-F1
#
_cell.length_a   1.000
_cell.length_b   1.000
_cell.length_c   1.000
_cell.angle_alpha   90.00
_cell.angle_beta   90.00
_cell.angle_gamma   90.00
#
_symmetry.space_group_name_H-M   'P 1'
#
loop_
_entity.id
_entity.type
_entity.pdbx_description
1 polymer ?
#
loop_
_entity_poly.entity_id
_entity_poly.type
_entity_poly.pdbx_seq_one_letter_code
_entity_poly.pdbx_strand_id
1 'polypeptide(L)'
;MDENKQNLNGNGPWWKPGVQLLSEVSTWIVAPIVLALVFGKILDARYGTKPTIFLVLAGIGFLITCFGIYQVMKNYMKKLKEEAEKKNSKNN
;
A
#
# COMPACT_ATOMS: atom_id res chain seq x y z
N MET A 1 -15.81 0.85 -14.68
CA MET A 1 -14.90 0.68 -13.52
C MET A 1 -13.56 1.20 -14.00
N ASP A 2 -13.42 2.51 -13.94
CA ASP A 2 -12.54 3.25 -14.82
C ASP A 2 -11.40 3.90 -14.05
N GLU A 3 -10.30 4.06 -14.79
CA GLU A 3 -9.18 4.97 -14.53
C GLU A 3 -7.98 4.43 -13.73
N ASN A 4 -7.27 3.46 -14.29
CA ASN A 4 -5.80 3.38 -14.16
C ASN A 4 -5.15 3.85 -15.48
N LYS A 5 -5.27 5.15 -15.77
CA LYS A 5 -4.46 5.84 -16.78
C LYS A 5 -3.63 6.91 -16.10
N GLN A 6 -2.51 6.51 -15.50
CA GLN A 6 -1.47 7.46 -15.12
C GLN A 6 -0.76 7.93 -16.40
N ASN A 7 -1.37 8.91 -17.06
CA ASN A 7 -0.74 9.72 -18.09
C ASN A 7 0.39 10.52 -17.43
N LEU A 8 1.63 10.08 -17.66
CA LEU A 8 2.85 10.75 -17.17
C LEU A 8 3.27 11.93 -18.07
N ASN A 9 2.35 12.58 -18.79
CA ASN A 9 2.74 13.72 -19.62
C ASN A 9 1.66 14.81 -19.75
N GLY A 10 2.04 16.06 -19.38
CA GLY A 10 1.35 17.31 -19.72
C GLY A 10 0.72 18.09 -18.55
N ASN A 11 1.46 19.08 -18.02
CA ASN A 11 1.02 20.24 -17.19
C ASN A 11 0.80 20.09 -15.66
N GLY A 12 1.24 19.01 -15.03
CA GLY A 12 1.25 18.89 -13.55
C GLY A 12 2.58 19.31 -12.91
N PRO A 13 2.61 19.83 -11.67
CA PRO A 13 3.86 20.10 -10.97
C PRO A 13 4.73 18.83 -10.83
N TRP A 14 6.03 18.93 -11.10
CA TRP A 14 7.00 17.82 -11.15
C TRP A 14 7.09 16.96 -9.87
N TRP A 15 6.68 17.50 -8.74
CA TRP A 15 6.64 16.85 -7.43
C TRP A 15 5.35 16.06 -7.16
N LYS A 16 4.29 16.31 -7.95
CA LYS A 16 2.98 15.66 -7.79
C LYS A 16 3.04 14.13 -7.86
N PRO A 17 3.79 13.49 -8.78
CA PRO A 17 3.89 12.03 -8.82
C PRO A 17 4.53 11.45 -7.55
N GLY A 18 5.56 12.13 -7.01
CA GLY A 18 6.24 11.72 -5.79
C GLY A 18 5.34 11.82 -4.55
N VAL A 19 4.59 12.92 -4.43
CA VAL A 19 3.61 13.09 -3.35
C VAL A 19 2.48 12.07 -3.45
N GLN A 20 2.05 11.74 -4.67
CA GLN A 20 0.98 10.76 -4.88
C GLN A 20 1.41 9.35 -4.41
N LEU A 21 2.60 8.89 -4.81
CA LEU A 21 3.17 7.64 -4.31
C LEU A 21 3.35 7.64 -2.79
N LEU A 22 3.87 8.74 -2.24
CA LEU A 22 4.05 8.88 -0.80
C LEU A 22 2.70 8.77 -0.08
N SER A 23 1.65 9.44 -0.58
CA SER A 23 0.32 9.40 0.03
C SER A 23 -0.30 8.01 0.00
N GLU A 24 -0.12 7.26 -1.10
CA GLU A 24 -0.66 5.91 -1.26
C GLU A 24 0.03 4.92 -0.31
N VAL A 25 1.37 5.00 -0.20
CA VAL A 25 2.15 4.20 0.74
C VAL A 25 1.85 4.60 2.20
N SER A 26 1.80 5.90 2.50
CA SER A 26 1.51 6.41 3.84
C SER A 26 0.13 5.97 4.31
N THR A 27 -0.87 5.99 3.41
CA THR A 27 -2.23 5.52 3.70
C THR A 27 -2.22 4.04 4.07
N TRP A 28 -1.44 3.23 3.35
CA TRP A 28 -1.37 1.80 3.63
C TRP A 28 -0.62 1.45 4.93
N ILE A 29 0.21 2.37 5.45
CA ILE A 29 0.91 2.23 6.73
C ILE A 29 0.03 2.74 7.89
N VAL A 30 -0.57 3.92 7.72
CA VAL A 30 -1.38 4.57 8.77
C VAL A 30 -2.66 3.79 9.04
N ALA A 31 -3.32 3.24 8.01
CA ALA A 31 -4.55 2.47 8.16
C ALA A 31 -4.43 1.29 9.16
N PRO A 32 -3.47 0.36 9.01
CA PRO A 32 -3.31 -0.75 9.96
C PRO A 32 -2.87 -0.28 11.36
N ILE A 33 -2.10 0.81 11.47
CA ILE A 33 -1.69 1.36 12.78
C ILE A 33 -2.90 1.96 13.52
N VAL A 34 -3.73 2.74 12.85
CA VAL A 34 -4.94 3.34 13.46
C VAL A 34 -5.95 2.25 13.79
N LEU A 35 -6.16 1.28 12.88
CA LEU A 35 -6.97 0.10 13.16
C LEU A 35 -6.44 -0.63 14.40
N ALA A 36 -5.12 -0.73 14.52
CA ALA A 36 -4.49 -1.35 15.68
C ALA A 36 -4.71 -0.57 16.98
N LEU A 37 -4.64 0.76 16.97
CA LEU A 37 -4.87 1.54 18.18
C LEU A 37 -6.32 1.45 18.67
N VAL A 38 -7.29 1.47 17.74
CA VAL A 38 -8.72 1.42 18.07
C VAL A 38 -9.11 0.03 18.58
N PHE A 39 -8.77 -1.04 17.85
CA PHE A 39 -9.05 -2.40 18.28
C PHE A 39 -8.24 -2.79 19.52
N GLY A 40 -7.03 -2.27 19.67
CA GLY A 40 -6.15 -2.51 20.82
C GLY A 40 -6.75 -2.00 22.12
N LYS A 41 -7.23 -0.74 22.14
CA LYS A 41 -7.86 -0.15 23.33
C LYS A 41 -9.17 -0.85 23.72
N ILE A 42 -9.99 -1.26 22.75
CA ILE A 42 -11.27 -1.91 23.02
C ILE A 42 -11.07 -3.28 23.66
N LEU A 43 -10.07 -4.05 23.19
CA LEU A 43 -9.77 -5.36 23.74
C LEU A 43 -9.01 -5.27 25.07
N ASP A 44 -8.09 -4.31 25.24
CA ASP A 44 -7.38 -4.11 26.53
C ASP A 44 -8.37 -3.75 27.65
N ALA A 45 -9.37 -2.93 27.35
CA ALA A 45 -10.43 -2.57 28.28
C ALA A 45 -11.34 -3.76 28.66
N ARG A 46 -11.44 -4.77 27.80
CA ARG A 46 -12.28 -5.97 28.02
C ARG A 46 -11.58 -7.05 28.83
N TYR A 47 -10.25 -7.16 28.76
CA TYR A 47 -9.50 -8.27 29.37
C TYR A 47 -8.56 -7.88 30.52
N GLY A 48 -8.36 -6.58 30.80
CA GLY A 48 -7.61 -6.10 31.97
C GLY A 48 -6.16 -6.59 32.04
N THR A 49 -5.60 -7.03 30.92
CA THR A 49 -4.28 -7.66 30.83
C THR A 49 -3.27 -6.68 30.20
N LYS A 50 -1.99 -6.82 30.58
CA LYS A 50 -0.81 -6.12 30.03
C LYS A 50 -0.80 -6.11 28.48
N PRO A 51 0.00 -5.29 27.76
CA PRO A 51 -0.24 -4.91 26.36
C PRO A 51 0.08 -6.01 25.31
N THR A 52 -0.38 -7.24 25.54
CA THR A 52 -0.32 -8.38 24.60
C THR A 52 -1.24 -8.19 23.41
N ILE A 53 -2.36 -7.47 23.59
CA ILE A 53 -3.29 -7.17 22.49
C ILE A 53 -2.64 -6.22 21.50
N PHE A 54 -1.92 -5.20 21.99
CA PHE A 54 -1.10 -4.34 21.13
C PHE A 54 -0.10 -5.16 20.31
N LEU A 55 0.54 -6.16 20.92
CA LEU A 55 1.50 -7.04 20.22
C LEU A 55 0.84 -7.86 19.10
N VAL A 56 -0.31 -8.47 19.37
CA VAL A 56 -1.07 -9.25 18.36
C VAL A 56 -1.47 -8.36 17.20
N LEU A 57 -1.90 -7.14 17.52
CA LEU A 57 -2.48 -6.24 16.55
C LEU A 57 -1.42 -5.49 15.73
N ALA A 58 -0.28 -5.18 16.34
CA ALA A 58 0.93 -4.79 15.63
C ALA A 58 1.41 -5.93 14.70
N GLY A 59 1.35 -7.19 15.15
CA GLY A 59 1.64 -8.36 14.33
C GLY A 59 0.70 -8.48 13.12
N ILE A 60 -0.61 -8.30 13.32
CA ILE A 60 -1.59 -8.32 12.23
C ILE A 60 -1.39 -7.14 11.27
N GLY A 61 -1.17 -5.93 11.79
CA GLY A 61 -0.88 -4.75 10.98
C GLY A 61 0.39 -4.89 10.14
N PHE A 62 1.42 -5.52 10.73
CA PHE A 62 2.66 -5.86 10.02
C PHE A 62 2.41 -6.84 8.88
N LEU A 63 1.61 -7.90 9.12
CA LEU A 63 1.25 -8.87 8.08
C LEU A 63 0.45 -8.23 6.94
N ILE A 64 -0.53 -7.37 7.26
CA ILE A 64 -1.32 -6.63 6.25
C ILE A 64 -0.40 -5.73 5.41
N THR A 65 0.56 -5.06 6.04
CA THR A 65 1.54 -4.22 5.34
C THR A 65 2.42 -5.06 4.40
N CYS A 66 2.93 -6.20 4.85
CA CYS A 66 3.69 -7.13 4.01
C CYS A 66 2.86 -7.59 2.79
N PHE A 67 1.58 -7.93 2.98
CA PHE A 67 0.70 -8.32 1.90
C PHE A 67 0.40 -7.18 0.91
N GLY A 68 0.15 -5.97 1.40
CA GLY A 68 -0.09 -4.79 0.57
C GLY A 68 1.12 -4.48 -0.33
N ILE A 69 2.33 -4.48 0.25
CA ILE A 69 3.57 -4.27 -0.50
C ILE A 69 3.77 -5.37 -1.54
N TYR A 70 3.56 -6.64 -1.16
CA TYR A 70 3.69 -7.77 -2.08
C TYR A 70 2.74 -7.65 -3.28
N GLN A 71 1.50 -7.24 -3.06
CA GLN A 71 0.51 -7.06 -4.12
C GLN A 71 0.91 -5.93 -5.08
N VAL A 72 1.36 -4.80 -4.55
CA VAL A 72 1.87 -3.67 -5.34
C VAL A 72 3.07 -4.11 -6.19
N MET A 73 4.02 -4.83 -5.59
CA MET A 73 5.23 -5.29 -6.26
C MET A 73 4.93 -6.29 -7.39
N LYS A 74 4.01 -7.23 -7.15
CA LYS A 74 3.54 -8.17 -8.17
C LYS A 74 2.91 -7.43 -9.36
N ASN A 75 2.11 -6.41 -9.08
CA ASN A 75 1.47 -5.61 -10.13
C ASN A 75 2.50 -4.79 -10.92
N TYR A 76 3.52 -4.26 -10.24
CA TYR A 76 4.61 -3.52 -10.86
C TYR A 76 5.44 -4.40 -11.80
N MET A 77 5.84 -5.60 -11.34
CA MET A 77 6.56 -6.57 -12.19
C MET A 77 5.76 -6.99 -13.42
N LYS A 78 4.44 -7.18 -13.27
CA LYS A 78 3.57 -7.51 -14.40
C LYS A 78 3.53 -6.38 -15.44
N LYS A 79 3.38 -5.12 -14.99
CA LYS A 79 3.41 -3.95 -15.88
C LYS A 79 4.73 -3.82 -16.63
N LEU A 80 5.86 -4.01 -15.95
CA LEU A 80 7.18 -3.99 -16.59
C LEU A 80 7.33 -5.06 -17.67
N LYS A 81 6.81 -6.27 -17.42
CA LYS A 81 6.85 -7.37 -18.40
C LYS A 81 5.98 -7.08 -19.63
N GLU A 82 4.78 -6.55 -19.43
CA GLU A 82 3.89 -6.13 -20.54
C GLU A 82 4.46 -4.97 -21.35
N GLU A 83 5.13 -4.01 -20.71
CA GLU A 83 5.83 -2.92 -21.40
C GLU A 83 7.03 -3.42 -22.23
N ALA A 84 7.80 -4.38 -21.70
CA ALA A 84 8.91 -4.99 -22.42
C ALA A 84 8.44 -5.79 -23.67
N GLU A 85 7.34 -6.53 -23.56
CA GLU A 85 6.77 -7.30 -24.68
C GLU A 85 6.16 -6.37 -25.75
N LYS A 86 5.45 -5.31 -25.35
CA LYS A 86 4.93 -4.31 -26.31
C LYS A 86 6.03 -3.57 -27.07
N LYS A 87 7.19 -3.33 -26.45
CA LYS A 87 8.34 -2.68 -27.11
C LYS A 87 8.95 -3.57 -28.20
N ASN A 88 9.00 -4.88 -27.97
CA ASN A 88 9.54 -5.85 -28.94
C ASN A 88 8.62 -6.03 -30.17
N SER A 89 7.30 -6.05 -29.98
CA SER A 89 6.34 -6.22 -31.08
C SER A 89 6.15 -4.98 -31.96
N LYS A 90 6.63 -3.81 -31.54
CA LYS A 90 6.53 -2.56 -32.31
C LYS A 90 7.77 -2.27 -33.17
N ASN A 91 8.84 -3.04 -32.96
CA ASN A 91 10.13 -2.88 -33.62
C ASN A 91 10.40 -3.99 -34.66
N ASN A 92 9.37 -4.76 -35.02
CA ASN A 92 9.39 -5.84 -36.00
C ASN A 92 8.24 -5.61 -36.99
#